data_AF-A0A825YW37-F1
#
_entry.id   AF-A0A825YW37-F1
#
_cell.length_a   1.000
_cell.length_b   1.000
_cell.length_c   1.000
_cell.angle_alpha   90.00
_cell.angle_beta   90.00
_cell.angle_gamma   90.00
#
_symmetry.space_group_name_H-M   'P 1'
#
loop_
_entity.id
_entity.type
_entity.pdbx_description
1 polymer ?
#
loop_
_entity_poly.entity_id
_entity_poly.type
_entity_poly.pdbx_seq_one_letter_code
_entity_poly.pdbx_strand_id
1 'polypeptide(L)'
;LETEKPYNVIRQFRDAKLKYLKRYPSSKLDITKEIKGSEMPFEMKKLIFNMLSTKSDAKFHFKIVDNHQLVNHLLNNTSLSFNYFIYLTVNEISKIPINPANNYLKMQIDDRNTAIESLNSLQEYLTIKFTMEHPIFSSVETSYKDSQNKDLIQVVDLFANTVFRVCRNHVTAHKPDKRNRELLSLCNIGCDHYFPRHFCDLDICYK
;
A
#
# COMPACT_ATOMS: atom_id res chain seq x y z
N LEU A 1 1.33 0.53 -3.65
CA LEU A 1 1.78 1.84 -4.18
C LEU A 1 2.20 1.60 -5.62
N GLU A 2 1.54 2.26 -6.55
CA GLU A 2 1.85 2.28 -7.98
C GLU A 2 2.57 3.61 -8.29
N THR A 3 3.68 3.55 -9.04
CA THR A 3 4.44 4.73 -9.48
C THR A 3 5.40 4.33 -10.60
N GLU A 4 5.55 5.18 -11.61
CA GLU A 4 6.57 5.09 -12.66
C GLU A 4 7.82 5.90 -12.29
N LYS A 5 7.72 6.75 -11.24
CA LYS A 5 8.79 7.67 -10.79
C LYS A 5 9.13 7.47 -9.30
N PRO A 6 9.61 6.28 -8.89
CA PRO A 6 9.88 5.95 -7.49
C PRO A 6 10.81 6.95 -6.78
N TYR A 7 11.85 7.45 -7.47
CA TYR A 7 12.75 8.46 -6.89
C TYR A 7 12.05 9.79 -6.58
N ASN A 8 11.05 10.19 -7.37
CA ASN A 8 10.29 11.40 -7.07
C ASN A 8 9.41 11.18 -5.84
N VAL A 9 8.77 10.02 -5.68
CA VAL A 9 8.02 9.66 -4.47
C VAL A 9 8.92 9.74 -3.23
N ILE A 10 10.11 9.14 -3.28
CA ILE A 10 11.11 9.18 -2.19
C ILE A 10 11.50 10.64 -1.89
N ARG A 11 11.77 11.44 -2.92
CA ARG A 11 12.11 12.86 -2.76
C ARG A 11 11.00 13.63 -2.06
N GLN A 12 9.74 13.51 -2.51
CA GLN A 12 8.62 14.22 -1.89
C GLN A 12 8.39 13.78 -0.44
N PHE A 13 8.56 12.50 -0.14
CA PHE A 13 8.49 11.98 1.23
C PHE A 13 9.57 12.57 2.15
N ARG A 14 10.83 12.61 1.70
CA ARG A 14 11.94 13.23 2.44
C ARG A 14 11.75 14.74 2.60
N ASP A 15 11.36 15.42 1.53
CA ASP A 15 11.12 16.88 1.54
C ASP A 15 9.98 17.27 2.48
N ALA A 16 8.91 16.47 2.57
CA ALA A 16 7.82 16.69 3.51
C ALA A 16 8.30 16.60 4.97
N LYS A 17 9.07 15.56 5.31
CA LYS A 17 9.68 15.42 6.65
C LYS A 17 10.57 16.63 6.98
N LEU A 18 11.44 17.03 6.05
CA LEU A 18 12.33 18.18 6.22
C LEU A 18 11.56 19.50 6.42
N LYS A 19 10.54 19.75 5.60
CA LYS A 19 9.71 20.96 5.72
C LYS A 19 8.97 21.03 7.04
N TYR A 20 8.46 19.88 7.52
CA TYR A 20 7.84 19.82 8.83
C TYR A 20 8.83 20.20 9.93
N LEU A 21 10.02 19.60 9.96
CA LEU A 21 11.02 19.86 11.01
C LEU A 21 11.53 21.31 10.99
N LYS A 22 11.65 21.92 9.81
CA LYS A 22 11.97 23.36 9.68
C LYS A 22 10.87 24.25 10.27
N ARG A 23 9.59 23.87 10.12
CA ARG A 23 8.45 24.62 10.68
C ARG A 23 8.29 24.41 12.18
N TYR A 24 8.72 23.25 12.69
CA TYR A 24 8.60 22.87 14.10
C TYR A 24 9.98 22.51 14.69
N PRO A 25 10.89 23.50 14.86
CA PRO A 25 12.27 23.25 15.28
C PRO A 25 12.40 22.68 16.69
N SER A 26 11.37 22.82 17.53
CA SER A 26 11.31 22.21 18.88
C SER A 26 10.96 20.72 18.86
N SER A 27 10.72 20.12 17.69
CA SER A 27 10.49 18.68 17.55
C SER A 27 11.72 17.89 17.98
N LYS A 28 11.53 16.84 18.77
CA LYS A 28 12.60 15.90 19.17
C LYS A 28 12.96 14.88 18.07
N LEU A 29 12.38 15.02 16.88
CA LEU A 29 12.56 14.09 15.77
C LEU A 29 13.87 14.42 15.03
N ASP A 30 14.63 13.38 14.74
CA ASP A 30 15.92 13.46 14.06
C ASP A 30 15.79 12.96 12.62
N ILE A 31 16.05 13.84 11.64
CA ILE A 31 15.94 13.52 10.22
C ILE A 31 17.03 12.56 9.73
N THR A 32 18.15 12.47 10.45
CA THR A 32 19.25 11.56 10.12
C THR A 32 18.92 10.12 10.48
N LYS A 33 17.92 9.93 11.35
CA LYS A 33 17.37 8.63 11.73
C LYS A 33 16.07 8.35 10.98
N GLU A 34 15.72 7.08 10.88
CA GLU A 34 14.40 6.70 10.40
C GLU A 34 13.34 7.15 11.41
N ILE A 35 12.41 7.99 10.97
CA ILE A 35 11.24 8.42 11.76
C ILE A 35 10.11 7.44 11.46
N LYS A 36 9.67 6.66 12.44
CA LYS A 36 8.59 5.67 12.24
C LYS A 36 7.24 6.35 12.10
N GLY A 37 6.33 5.75 11.35
CA GLY A 37 4.96 6.28 11.15
C GLY A 37 4.16 6.46 12.45
N SER A 38 4.48 5.73 13.51
CA SER A 38 3.90 5.90 14.85
C SER A 38 4.40 7.16 15.58
N GLU A 39 5.60 7.63 15.24
CA GLU A 39 6.23 8.82 15.84
C GLU A 39 5.82 10.11 15.09
N MET A 40 5.39 9.98 13.83
CA MET A 40 4.97 11.10 13.00
C MET A 40 3.69 11.76 13.53
N PRO A 41 3.71 13.07 13.85
CA PRO A 41 2.51 13.82 14.19
C PRO A 41 1.53 13.91 13.01
N PHE A 42 0.26 14.16 13.30
CA PHE A 42 -0.80 14.29 12.28
C PHE A 42 -0.42 15.28 11.18
N GLU A 43 0.07 16.47 11.54
CA GLU A 43 0.47 17.51 10.59
C GLU A 43 1.64 17.08 9.68
N MET A 44 2.56 16.24 10.17
CA MET A 44 3.62 15.67 9.34
C MET A 44 3.05 14.69 8.32
N LYS A 45 2.14 13.79 8.74
CA LYS A 45 1.47 12.83 7.84
C LYS A 45 0.65 13.55 6.77
N LYS A 46 -0.08 14.59 7.17
CA LYS A 46 -0.87 15.45 6.28
C LYS A 46 0.02 16.08 5.20
N LEU A 47 1.16 16.65 5.59
CA LEU A 47 2.11 17.22 4.65
C LEU A 47 2.71 16.16 3.70
N ILE A 48 3.04 14.98 4.22
CA ILE A 48 3.52 13.84 3.43
C ILE A 48 2.49 13.46 2.36
N PHE A 49 1.27 13.09 2.74
CA PHE A 49 0.25 12.64 1.78
C PHE A 49 -0.10 13.73 0.76
N ASN A 50 -0.23 14.98 1.20
CA ASN A 50 -0.48 16.10 0.28
C ASN A 50 0.67 16.29 -0.73
N MET A 51 1.93 16.18 -0.32
CA MET A 51 3.05 16.29 -1.25
C MET A 51 3.14 15.09 -2.20
N LEU A 52 2.85 13.88 -1.71
CA LEU A 52 2.81 12.70 -2.56
C LEU A 52 1.71 12.82 -3.63
N SER A 53 0.50 13.24 -3.25
CA SER A 53 -0.60 13.34 -4.20
C SER A 53 -0.47 14.48 -5.22
N THR A 54 0.09 15.62 -4.81
CA THR A 54 0.18 16.82 -5.66
C THR A 54 1.51 16.96 -6.42
N LYS A 55 2.58 16.27 -6.00
CA LYS A 55 3.93 16.44 -6.57
C LYS A 55 4.57 15.14 -7.03
N SER A 56 3.85 14.03 -7.01
CA SER A 56 4.30 12.77 -7.58
C SER A 56 3.18 12.05 -8.33
N ASP A 57 3.52 10.96 -8.98
CA ASP A 57 2.58 10.06 -9.65
C ASP A 57 2.11 8.91 -8.74
N ALA A 58 2.44 8.97 -7.44
CA ALA A 58 2.08 7.94 -6.47
C ALA A 58 0.56 7.73 -6.45
N LYS A 59 0.14 6.49 -6.71
CA LYS A 59 -1.23 6.02 -6.54
C LYS A 59 -1.26 4.90 -5.50
N PHE A 60 -2.18 5.00 -4.56
CA PHE A 60 -2.35 4.01 -3.49
C PHE A 60 -3.51 3.08 -3.81
N HIS A 61 -3.24 1.79 -3.62
CA HIS A 61 -4.22 0.73 -3.77
C HIS A 61 -4.19 -0.09 -2.48
N PHE A 62 -5.36 -0.53 -2.02
CA PHE A 62 -5.46 -1.38 -0.84
C PHE A 62 -6.58 -2.41 -0.98
N LYS A 63 -6.40 -3.50 -0.24
CA LYS A 63 -7.43 -4.51 -0.02
C LYS A 63 -7.54 -4.75 1.48
N ILE A 64 -8.74 -4.62 2.01
CA ILE A 64 -9.10 -5.02 3.36
C ILE A 64 -9.62 -6.45 3.28
N VAL A 65 -9.07 -7.32 4.11
CA VAL A 65 -9.50 -8.71 4.21
C VAL A 65 -10.08 -8.90 5.60
N ASP A 66 -11.37 -9.23 5.67
CA ASP A 66 -12.04 -9.55 6.93
C ASP A 66 -11.85 -11.02 7.28
N ASN A 67 -10.93 -11.27 8.21
CA ASN A 67 -10.59 -12.62 8.67
C ASN A 67 -11.76 -13.35 9.34
N HIS A 68 -12.78 -12.64 9.85
CA HIS A 68 -13.96 -13.29 10.45
C HIS A 68 -14.89 -13.91 9.41
N GLN A 69 -14.80 -13.44 8.16
CA GLN A 69 -15.62 -13.91 7.03
C GLN A 69 -14.82 -14.80 6.06
N LEU A 70 -13.58 -15.15 6.40
CA LEU A 70 -12.77 -16.05 5.59
C LEU A 70 -13.14 -17.51 5.81
N VAL A 71 -13.22 -18.27 4.71
CA VAL A 71 -13.32 -19.73 4.78
C VAL A 71 -12.05 -20.34 5.38
N ASN A 72 -12.19 -21.40 6.18
CA ASN A 72 -11.09 -22.03 6.91
C ASN A 72 -9.88 -22.38 6.03
N HIS A 73 -10.10 -22.76 4.77
CA HIS A 73 -9.00 -23.08 3.87
C HIS A 73 -8.07 -21.87 3.62
N LEU A 74 -8.63 -20.67 3.51
CA LEU A 74 -7.83 -19.45 3.34
C LEU A 74 -7.11 -19.06 4.64
N LEU A 75 -7.68 -19.37 5.80
CA LEU A 75 -7.01 -19.12 7.09
C LEU A 75 -5.83 -20.07 7.32
N ASN A 76 -5.96 -21.33 6.91
CA ASN A 76 -5.00 -22.38 7.20
C ASN A 76 -3.79 -22.41 6.27
N ASN A 77 -3.86 -21.79 5.08
CA ASN A 77 -2.75 -21.72 4.13
C ASN A 77 -2.40 -20.25 3.84
N THR A 78 -1.68 -19.63 4.77
CA THR A 78 -1.35 -18.20 4.75
C THR A 78 -0.57 -17.77 3.51
N SER A 79 0.40 -18.58 3.05
CA SER A 79 1.18 -18.29 1.83
C SER A 79 0.31 -18.31 0.58
N LEU A 80 -0.53 -19.34 0.41
CA LEU A 80 -1.44 -19.42 -0.74
C LEU A 80 -2.47 -18.30 -0.71
N SER A 81 -3.02 -17.98 0.46
CA SER A 81 -3.97 -16.89 0.64
C SER A 81 -3.35 -15.54 0.33
N PHE A 82 -2.10 -15.31 0.77
CA PHE A 82 -1.35 -14.12 0.39
C PHE A 82 -1.22 -14.02 -1.13
N ASN A 83 -0.74 -15.08 -1.81
CA ASN A 83 -0.61 -15.10 -3.27
C ASN A 83 -1.94 -14.83 -3.98
N TYR A 84 -3.02 -15.46 -3.50
CA TYR A 84 -4.37 -15.27 -4.01
C TYR A 84 -4.85 -13.82 -3.86
N PHE A 85 -4.69 -13.21 -2.68
CA PHE A 85 -5.12 -11.83 -2.45
C PHE A 85 -4.28 -10.81 -3.22
N ILE A 86 -2.98 -11.07 -3.40
CA ILE A 86 -2.13 -10.26 -4.27
C ILE A 86 -2.62 -10.36 -5.71
N TYR A 87 -2.84 -11.57 -6.23
CA TYR A 87 -3.41 -11.77 -7.57
C TYR A 87 -4.73 -11.00 -7.75
N LEU A 88 -5.69 -11.17 -6.84
CA LEU A 88 -6.96 -10.44 -6.91
C LEU A 88 -6.75 -8.92 -6.92
N THR A 89 -5.81 -8.42 -6.13
CA THR A 89 -5.53 -6.98 -6.07
C THR A 89 -4.93 -6.48 -7.38
N VAL A 90 -3.89 -7.15 -7.88
CA VAL A 90 -3.21 -6.76 -9.13
C VAL A 90 -4.14 -6.90 -10.34
N ASN A 91 -4.98 -7.94 -10.38
CA ASN A 91 -5.94 -8.15 -11.45
C ASN A 91 -6.91 -6.98 -11.57
N GLU A 92 -7.46 -6.49 -10.45
CA GLU A 92 -8.31 -5.31 -10.47
C GLU A 92 -7.56 -4.03 -10.83
N ILE A 93 -6.30 -3.87 -10.40
CA ILE A 93 -5.45 -2.73 -10.82
C ILE A 93 -5.24 -2.76 -12.33
N SER A 94 -4.99 -3.93 -12.91
CA SER A 94 -4.69 -4.09 -14.34
C SER A 94 -5.87 -3.78 -15.27
N LYS A 95 -7.11 -3.79 -14.74
CA LYS A 95 -8.30 -3.36 -15.48
C LYS A 95 -8.39 -1.84 -15.64
N ILE A 96 -7.62 -1.09 -14.86
CA ILE A 96 -7.48 0.35 -15.07
C ILE A 96 -6.60 0.52 -16.32
N PRO A 97 -7.01 1.29 -17.34
CA PRO A 97 -6.23 1.44 -18.56
C PRO A 97 -4.79 1.89 -18.26
N ILE A 98 -3.83 1.00 -18.49
CA ILE A 98 -2.40 1.30 -18.41
C ILE A 98 -1.91 1.66 -19.82
N ASN A 99 -0.89 2.50 -19.89
CA ASN A 99 -0.21 2.79 -21.15
C ASN A 99 0.30 1.47 -21.78
N PRO A 100 -0.09 1.14 -23.03
CA PRO A 100 0.26 -0.13 -23.69
C PRO A 100 1.76 -0.39 -23.83
N ALA A 101 2.61 0.63 -23.61
CA ALA A 101 4.07 0.49 -23.62
C ALA A 101 4.65 -0.28 -22.41
N ASN A 102 3.91 -0.41 -21.31
CA ASN A 102 4.37 -1.06 -20.07
C ASN A 102 3.59 -2.36 -19.83
N ASN A 103 3.83 -3.38 -20.65
CA ASN A 103 3.18 -4.69 -20.50
C ASN A 103 3.92 -5.62 -19.52
N TYR A 104 4.76 -5.13 -18.61
CA TYR A 104 5.42 -5.96 -17.58
C TYR A 104 4.99 -5.55 -16.17
N LEU A 105 4.95 -6.52 -15.27
CA LEU A 105 4.67 -6.29 -13.85
C LEU A 105 5.95 -6.37 -13.04
N LYS A 106 6.32 -5.28 -12.36
CA LYS A 106 7.40 -5.26 -11.38
C LYS A 106 6.86 -4.95 -9.99
N MET A 107 7.12 -5.84 -9.04
CA MET A 107 6.62 -5.70 -7.66
C MET A 107 7.76 -5.79 -6.64
N GLN A 108 7.75 -4.87 -5.68
CA GLN A 108 8.61 -4.92 -4.51
C GLN A 108 7.78 -5.25 -3.27
N ILE A 109 8.28 -6.17 -2.45
CA ILE A 109 7.55 -6.71 -1.30
C ILE A 109 8.35 -6.40 -0.04
N ASP A 110 7.65 -6.05 1.04
CA ASP A 110 8.28 -5.84 2.34
C ASP A 110 8.62 -7.17 3.01
N ASP A 111 9.91 -7.39 3.26
CA ASP A 111 10.49 -8.62 3.83
C ASP A 111 9.93 -8.98 5.22
N ARG A 112 9.28 -8.02 5.91
CA ARG A 112 8.74 -8.23 7.26
C ARG A 112 7.53 -9.18 7.30
N ASN A 113 6.87 -9.42 6.17
CA ASN A 113 5.60 -10.14 6.12
C ASN A 113 5.68 -11.52 5.43
N THR A 114 6.86 -11.99 5.04
CA THR A 114 6.99 -13.16 4.14
C THR A 114 8.26 -13.97 4.40
N ALA A 115 8.13 -15.31 4.51
CA ALA A 115 9.25 -16.23 4.52
C ALA A 115 9.89 -16.30 3.11
N ILE A 116 11.21 -16.51 3.00
CA ILE A 116 11.94 -16.48 1.71
C ILE A 116 11.29 -17.36 0.62
N GLU A 117 10.79 -18.55 0.98
CA GLU A 117 10.08 -19.48 0.07
C GLU A 117 8.82 -18.87 -0.58
N SER A 118 8.19 -17.89 0.08
CA SER A 118 6.94 -17.29 -0.40
C SER A 118 7.12 -16.34 -1.59
N LEU A 119 8.32 -15.81 -1.86
CA LEU A 119 8.53 -14.89 -2.99
C LEU A 119 8.66 -15.61 -4.33
N ASN A 120 9.47 -16.67 -4.39
CA ASN A 120 9.52 -17.52 -5.58
C ASN A 120 8.12 -18.08 -5.87
N SER A 121 7.43 -18.54 -4.82
CA SER A 121 6.05 -19.01 -4.91
C SER A 121 5.10 -17.93 -5.45
N LEU A 122 5.22 -16.67 -5.01
CA LEU A 122 4.38 -15.59 -5.52
C LEU A 122 4.68 -15.29 -6.99
N GLN A 123 5.96 -15.15 -7.37
CA GLN A 123 6.32 -14.85 -8.75
C GLN A 123 5.80 -15.93 -9.70
N GLU A 124 6.00 -17.20 -9.36
CA GLU A 124 5.50 -18.34 -10.13
C GLU A 124 3.97 -18.30 -10.23
N TYR A 125 3.28 -18.10 -9.10
CA TYR A 125 1.83 -18.02 -9.05
C TYR A 125 1.29 -16.89 -9.96
N LEU A 126 1.86 -15.69 -9.85
CA LEU A 126 1.45 -14.53 -10.66
C LEU A 126 1.83 -14.71 -12.13
N THR A 127 2.95 -15.38 -12.44
CA THR A 127 3.34 -15.70 -13.82
C THR A 127 2.31 -16.61 -14.46
N ILE A 128 1.92 -17.70 -13.79
CA ILE A 128 0.86 -18.60 -14.28
C ILE A 128 -0.42 -17.81 -14.52
N LYS A 129 -0.85 -16.98 -13.56
CA LYS A 129 -2.09 -16.21 -13.68
C LYS A 129 -2.07 -15.16 -14.78
N PHE A 130 -1.03 -14.33 -14.86
CA PHE A 130 -1.02 -13.14 -15.70
C PHE A 130 -0.29 -13.27 -17.03
N THR A 131 0.44 -14.37 -17.26
CA THR A 131 1.14 -14.60 -18.53
C THR A 131 0.59 -15.81 -19.27
N MET A 132 0.08 -16.82 -18.55
CA MET A 132 -0.40 -18.08 -19.15
C MET A 132 -1.92 -18.17 -19.19
N GLU A 133 -2.62 -17.99 -18.07
CA GLU A 133 -4.08 -18.11 -18.00
C GLU A 133 -4.80 -16.87 -18.52
N HIS A 134 -4.32 -15.69 -18.11
CA HIS A 134 -4.87 -14.39 -18.49
C HIS A 134 -3.72 -13.48 -18.96
N PRO A 135 -3.35 -13.49 -20.25
CA PRO A 135 -2.15 -12.81 -20.75
C PRO A 135 -2.32 -11.27 -20.70
N ILE A 136 -2.12 -10.70 -19.53
CA ILE A 136 -2.18 -9.26 -19.25
C ILE A 136 -0.76 -8.66 -19.30
N PHE A 137 0.22 -9.40 -18.79
CA PHE A 137 1.62 -8.99 -18.77
C PHE A 137 2.48 -9.95 -19.60
N SER A 138 3.53 -9.42 -20.24
CA SER A 138 4.57 -10.19 -20.92
C SER A 138 5.52 -10.86 -19.94
N SER A 139 5.70 -10.28 -18.75
CA SER A 139 6.56 -10.82 -17.69
C SER A 139 6.15 -10.30 -16.32
N VAL A 140 6.49 -11.09 -15.30
CA VAL A 140 6.29 -10.77 -13.88
C VAL A 140 7.62 -10.91 -13.16
N GLU A 141 8.05 -9.83 -12.49
CA GLU A 141 9.24 -9.80 -11.65
C GLU A 141 8.83 -9.36 -10.24
N THR A 142 9.19 -10.17 -9.24
CA THR A 142 9.02 -9.83 -7.83
C THR A 142 10.37 -9.77 -7.15
N SER A 143 10.57 -8.79 -6.27
CA SER A 143 11.80 -8.69 -5.49
C SER A 143 11.52 -8.32 -4.04
N TYR A 144 12.38 -8.82 -3.15
CA TYR A 144 12.50 -8.31 -1.79
C TYR A 144 13.20 -6.95 -1.78
N LYS A 145 13.13 -6.27 -0.64
CA LYS A 145 13.68 -4.93 -0.47
C LYS A 145 15.20 -4.90 -0.69
N ASP A 146 15.68 -3.77 -1.24
CA ASP A 146 17.05 -3.32 -1.10
C ASP A 146 17.15 -2.07 -0.20
N SER A 147 18.37 -1.69 0.20
CA SER A 147 18.59 -0.51 1.04
C SER A 147 18.11 0.80 0.38
N GLN A 148 18.00 0.82 -0.95
CA GLN A 148 17.61 2.00 -1.74
C GLN A 148 16.11 2.30 -1.63
N ASN A 149 15.27 1.27 -1.48
CA ASN A 149 13.81 1.40 -1.47
C ASN A 149 13.17 1.48 -0.08
N LYS A 150 13.99 1.65 0.97
CA LYS A 150 13.54 1.77 2.37
C LYS A 150 12.49 2.86 2.60
N ASP A 151 12.54 3.96 1.85
CA ASP A 151 11.59 5.06 2.00
C ASP A 151 10.24 4.76 1.32
N LEU A 152 10.22 4.03 0.19
CA LEU A 152 8.96 3.60 -0.43
C LEU A 152 8.19 2.66 0.49
N ILE A 153 8.90 1.73 1.14
CA ILE A 153 8.30 0.85 2.14
C ILE A 153 7.73 1.64 3.32
N GLN A 154 8.44 2.65 3.84
CA GLN A 154 7.90 3.54 4.87
C GLN A 154 6.65 4.29 4.41
N VAL A 155 6.59 4.72 3.15
CA VAL A 155 5.40 5.37 2.56
C VAL A 155 4.22 4.39 2.53
N VAL A 156 4.46 3.15 2.11
CA VAL A 156 3.43 2.09 2.09
C VAL A 156 2.98 1.73 3.50
N ASP A 157 3.90 1.55 4.45
CA ASP A 157 3.59 1.28 5.86
C ASP A 157 2.80 2.41 6.50
N LEU A 158 3.16 3.67 6.24
CA LEU A 158 2.42 4.83 6.71
C LEU A 158 0.98 4.83 6.18
N PHE A 159 0.79 4.54 4.90
CA PHE A 159 -0.52 4.46 4.26
C PHE A 159 -1.34 3.28 4.82
N ALA A 160 -0.78 2.08 4.86
CA ALA A 160 -1.43 0.87 5.37
C ALA A 160 -1.88 1.04 6.82
N ASN A 161 -1.04 1.62 7.68
CA ASN A 161 -1.39 1.95 9.07
C ASN A 161 -2.52 2.98 9.16
N THR A 162 -2.62 3.90 8.20
CA THR A 162 -3.72 4.88 8.14
C THR A 162 -5.04 4.19 7.80
N VAL A 163 -5.05 3.32 6.78
CA VAL A 163 -6.22 2.49 6.42
C VAL A 163 -6.63 1.61 7.60
N PHE A 164 -5.68 0.88 8.20
CA PHE A 164 -5.94 0.00 9.35
C PHE A 164 -6.59 0.73 10.52
N ARG A 165 -6.15 1.95 10.84
CA ARG A 165 -6.74 2.77 11.91
C ARG A 165 -8.19 3.16 11.61
N VAL A 166 -8.50 3.47 10.36
CA VAL A 166 -9.88 3.75 9.94
C VAL A 166 -10.77 2.53 10.14
N CYS A 167 -10.33 1.35 9.69
CA CYS A 167 -11.08 0.11 9.85
C CYS A 167 -11.27 -0.25 11.34
N ARG A 168 -10.19 -0.23 12.13
CA ARG A 168 -10.23 -0.55 13.56
C ARG A 168 -11.16 0.36 14.34
N ASN A 169 -11.19 1.65 14.02
CA ASN A 169 -12.06 2.61 14.69
C ASN A 169 -13.53 2.48 14.27
N HIS A 170 -13.79 2.08 13.01
CA HIS A 170 -15.15 1.75 12.57
C HIS A 170 -15.74 0.62 13.41
N VAL A 171 -14.98 -0.46 13.62
CA VAL A 171 -15.42 -1.62 14.42
C VAL A 171 -15.52 -1.32 15.91
N THR A 172 -14.54 -0.61 16.50
CA THR A 172 -14.47 -0.49 17.97
C THR A 172 -15.22 0.70 18.56
N ALA A 173 -15.22 1.86 17.89
CA ALA A 173 -15.66 3.11 18.50
C ALA A 173 -17.04 3.58 18.03
N HIS A 174 -17.59 2.99 16.96
CA HIS A 174 -18.79 3.45 16.25
C HIS A 174 -18.76 4.98 15.96
N LYS A 175 -17.55 5.56 15.92
CA LYS A 175 -17.30 6.99 15.72
C LYS A 175 -16.30 7.14 14.57
N PRO A 176 -16.56 8.06 13.63
CA PRO A 176 -15.65 8.26 12.51
C PRO A 176 -14.31 8.80 13.01
N ASP A 177 -13.24 8.09 12.68
CA ASP A 177 -11.87 8.57 12.81
C ASP A 177 -11.62 9.70 11.82
N LYS A 178 -12.02 10.92 12.21
CA LYS A 178 -11.97 12.11 11.36
C LYS A 178 -10.55 12.38 10.86
N ARG A 179 -9.54 12.20 11.71
CA ARG A 179 -8.14 12.48 11.35
C ARG A 179 -7.61 11.50 10.31
N ASN A 180 -7.75 10.18 10.52
CA ASN A 180 -7.22 9.25 9.53
C ASN A 180 -8.06 9.25 8.24
N ARG A 181 -9.37 9.53 8.28
CA ARG A 181 -10.17 9.77 7.08
C ARG A 181 -9.72 11.01 6.30
N GLU A 182 -9.42 12.10 6.99
CA GLU A 182 -8.83 13.29 6.36
C GLU A 182 -7.50 12.94 5.68
N LEU A 183 -6.62 12.18 6.33
CA LEU A 183 -5.37 11.72 5.73
C LEU A 183 -5.60 10.88 4.46
N LEU A 184 -6.56 9.95 4.49
CA LEU A 184 -6.89 9.14 3.30
C LEU A 184 -7.45 9.99 2.16
N SER A 185 -8.25 11.01 2.45
CA SER A 185 -8.82 11.91 1.44
C SER A 185 -7.78 12.72 0.66
N LEU A 186 -6.56 12.85 1.20
CA LEU A 186 -5.44 13.52 0.55
C LEU A 186 -4.68 12.62 -0.43
N CYS A 187 -4.92 11.31 -0.39
CA CYS A 187 -4.21 10.33 -1.20
C CYS A 187 -4.89 10.13 -2.55
N ASN A 188 -4.08 9.93 -3.60
CA ASN A 188 -4.58 9.46 -4.90
C ASN A 188 -4.92 7.97 -4.78
N ILE A 189 -6.17 7.64 -4.47
CA ILE A 189 -6.63 6.25 -4.37
C ILE A 189 -6.98 5.72 -5.76
N GLY A 190 -6.39 4.57 -6.12
CA GLY A 190 -6.68 3.87 -7.36
C GLY A 190 -7.76 2.80 -7.20
N CYS A 191 -7.41 1.73 -6.49
CA CYS A 191 -8.28 0.60 -6.18
C CYS A 191 -8.39 0.40 -4.67
N ASP A 192 -9.62 0.39 -4.19
CA ASP A 192 -10.01 0.22 -2.80
C ASP A 192 -10.95 -0.98 -2.69
N HIS A 193 -10.44 -2.11 -2.20
CA HIS A 193 -11.21 -3.34 -2.12
C HIS A 193 -11.45 -3.80 -0.70
N TYR A 194 -12.56 -4.51 -0.55
CA TYR A 194 -12.90 -5.27 0.65
C TYR A 194 -13.21 -6.70 0.26
N PHE A 195 -12.75 -7.66 1.06
CA PHE A 195 -13.03 -9.08 0.88
C PHE A 195 -13.53 -9.72 2.18
N PRO A 196 -14.67 -10.44 2.16
CA PRO A 196 -15.58 -10.63 1.02
C PRO A 196 -16.46 -9.39 0.76
N ARG A 197 -16.63 -9.00 -0.51
CA ARG A 197 -17.26 -7.71 -0.87
C ARG A 197 -18.67 -7.50 -0.30
N HIS A 198 -19.48 -8.55 -0.23
CA HIS A 198 -20.87 -8.47 0.23
C HIS A 198 -21.01 -8.20 1.75
N PHE A 199 -19.92 -8.30 2.51
CA PHE A 199 -19.88 -7.92 3.93
C PHE A 199 -19.31 -6.53 4.16
N CYS A 200 -18.97 -5.77 3.10
CA CYS A 200 -18.34 -4.46 3.27
C CYS A 200 -19.35 -3.42 3.77
N ASP A 201 -19.07 -2.87 4.96
CA ASP A 201 -19.80 -1.76 5.59
C ASP A 201 -18.95 -0.48 5.71
N LEU A 202 -17.74 -0.49 5.16
CA LEU A 202 -16.77 0.58 5.28
C LEU A 202 -16.98 1.68 4.23
N ASP A 203 -17.13 2.91 4.71
CA ASP A 203 -17.19 4.17 3.94
C ASP A 203 -15.87 4.55 3.26
N ILE A 204 -14.92 3.64 3.13
CA ILE A 204 -13.66 3.86 2.42
C ILE A 204 -13.48 2.90 1.25
N CYS A 205 -14.48 2.04 0.99
CA CYS A 205 -14.49 1.07 -0.10
C CYS A 205 -15.66 1.35 -1.04
N TYR A 206 -15.46 2.25 -2.00
CA TYR A 206 -16.46 2.79 -2.90
C TYR A 206 -16.60 2.04 -4.23
N LYS A 207 -15.68 1.13 -4.58
CA LYS A 207 -15.67 0.39 -5.86
C LYS A 207 -15.74 -1.11 -5.69
#